data_AF-A0A7W5ZZ30-F1
#
_entry.id   AF-A0A7W5ZZ30-F1
#
_cell.length_a   1.000
_cell.length_b   1.000
_cell.length_c   1.000
_cell.angle_alpha   90.00
_cell.angle_beta   90.00
_cell.angle_gamma   90.00
#
_symmetry.space_group_name_H-M   'P 1'
#
loop_
_entity.id
_entity.type
_entity.pdbx_description
1 polymer ?
#
loop_
_entity_poly.entity_id
_entity_poly.type
_entity_poly.pdbx_seq_one_letter_code
_entity_poly.pdbx_strand_id
1 'polypeptide(L)'
;MGNMMDSALLPVLKVRLLVSFLGERAQFGWWPTAFYDASGRLFLEPIFSKTPQLAQYHGVVEAARRLHDEHLSVGTYHLFRLPEELEQDLHLLVQGGAEELSPAVLFRDKQTALEALTDKAGSAKKGGVGPVAIGNVGDISDHLKDIASVYAGAFSSNAQSFPYLAG
;
A
#
# COMPACT_ATOMS: atom_id res chain seq x y z
N MET A 1 21.18 -16.09 -8.22
CA MET A 1 20.03 -16.01 -9.14
C MET A 1 19.03 -15.09 -8.47
N GLY A 2 19.09 -13.78 -8.73
CA GLY A 2 18.10 -12.84 -8.18
C GLY A 2 16.73 -13.28 -8.67
N ASN A 3 15.79 -13.50 -7.76
CA ASN A 3 14.57 -14.24 -8.07
C ASN A 3 13.74 -13.40 -9.04
N MET A 4 13.31 -13.97 -10.17
CA MET A 4 12.52 -13.26 -11.19
C MET A 4 11.21 -12.69 -10.58
N MET A 5 10.73 -13.32 -9.49
CA MET A 5 9.60 -12.90 -8.65
C MET A 5 9.83 -11.57 -7.91
N ASP A 6 11.06 -11.28 -7.47
CA ASP A 6 11.40 -10.04 -6.75
C ASP A 6 11.16 -8.81 -7.64
N SER A 7 11.42 -8.94 -8.95
CA SER A 7 11.28 -7.84 -9.91
C SER A 7 9.83 -7.47 -10.20
N ALA A 8 8.90 -8.44 -10.17
CA ALA A 8 7.48 -8.21 -10.43
C ALA A 8 6.73 -7.72 -9.18
N LEU A 9 7.18 -8.12 -7.98
CA LEU A 9 6.54 -7.75 -6.72
C LEU A 9 6.98 -6.40 -6.17
N LEU A 10 8.19 -5.95 -6.48
CA LEU A 10 8.67 -4.64 -6.02
C LEU A 10 7.75 -3.47 -6.46
N PRO A 11 7.22 -3.43 -7.71
CA PRO A 11 6.18 -2.47 -8.08
C PRO A 11 4.93 -2.53 -7.19
N VAL A 12 4.42 -3.73 -6.89
CA VAL A 12 3.25 -3.92 -6.01
C VAL A 12 3.53 -3.37 -4.62
N LEU A 13 4.70 -3.71 -4.05
CA LEU A 13 5.13 -3.19 -2.75
C LEU A 13 5.22 -1.66 -2.75
N LYS A 14 5.78 -1.05 -3.80
CA LYS A 14 5.89 0.42 -3.91
C LYS A 14 4.53 1.09 -3.90
N VAL A 15 3.55 0.57 -4.65
CA VAL A 15 2.18 1.11 -4.62
C VAL A 15 1.53 0.88 -3.27
N ARG A 16 1.72 -0.30 -2.65
CA ARG A 16 1.24 -0.59 -1.28
C ARG A 16 1.78 0.42 -0.28
N LEU A 17 3.08 0.69 -0.30
CA LEU A 17 3.74 1.66 0.59
C LEU A 17 3.28 3.10 0.35
N LEU A 18 3.09 3.50 -0.91
CA LEU A 18 2.56 4.82 -1.26
C LEU A 18 1.16 5.01 -0.68
N VAL A 19 0.27 4.07 -0.95
CA VAL A 19 -1.13 4.15 -0.50
C VAL A 19 -1.21 4.02 1.02
N SER A 20 -0.43 3.13 1.64
CA SER A 20 -0.40 2.98 3.10
C SER A 20 0.19 4.21 3.81
N PHE A 21 1.13 4.92 3.19
CA PHE A 21 1.58 6.20 3.71
C PHE A 21 0.51 7.28 3.56
N LEU A 22 -0.05 7.45 2.35
CA LEU A 22 -1.00 8.50 2.03
C LEU A 22 -2.31 8.41 2.83
N GLY A 23 -2.75 7.23 3.23
CA GLY A 23 -3.95 7.10 4.06
C GLY A 23 -3.73 7.29 5.57
N GLU A 24 -2.50 7.45 6.06
CA GLU A 24 -2.23 7.74 7.48
C GLU A 24 -2.88 9.04 7.93
N ARG A 25 -3.13 9.17 9.25
CA ARG A 25 -3.85 10.32 9.85
C ARG A 25 -3.27 11.67 9.45
N ALA A 26 -1.94 11.79 9.42
CA ALA A 26 -1.26 13.04 9.09
C ALA A 26 -1.29 13.38 7.58
N GLN A 27 -1.72 12.45 6.72
CA GLN A 27 -1.73 12.60 5.28
C GLN A 27 -3.15 12.88 4.76
N PHE A 28 -3.89 11.88 4.30
CA PHE A 28 -5.31 11.98 3.93
C PHE A 28 -6.26 11.39 4.98
N GLY A 29 -5.73 10.73 6.02
CA GLY A 29 -6.51 10.32 7.19
C GLY A 29 -7.62 9.30 6.93
N TRP A 30 -7.36 8.34 6.05
CA TRP A 30 -8.27 7.23 5.80
C TRP A 30 -8.27 6.22 6.95
N TRP A 31 -7.13 6.04 7.64
CA TRP A 31 -7.05 5.28 8.88
C TRP A 31 -6.40 6.11 10.00
N PRO A 32 -6.82 5.89 11.26
CA PRO A 32 -6.41 6.72 12.40
C PRO A 32 -5.07 6.29 13.00
N THR A 33 -4.08 5.96 12.16
CA THR A 33 -2.74 5.54 12.63
C THR A 33 -1.67 6.60 12.36
N ALA A 34 -0.45 6.33 12.84
CA ALA A 34 0.73 7.16 12.61
C ALA A 34 2.00 6.28 12.62
N PHE A 35 1.93 5.09 12.03
CA PHE A 35 3.04 4.13 12.03
C PHE A 35 4.26 4.69 11.29
N TYR A 36 4.06 5.40 10.19
CA TYR A 36 5.16 6.01 9.43
C TYR A 36 5.60 7.40 9.88
N ASP A 37 5.01 7.93 10.96
CA ASP A 37 5.49 9.16 11.59
C ASP A 37 6.70 8.88 12.50
N ALA A 38 7.49 9.91 12.79
CA ALA A 38 8.62 9.85 13.70
C ALA A 38 8.20 9.30 15.09
N SER A 39 7.02 9.69 15.57
CA SER A 39 6.48 9.18 16.84
C SER A 39 6.16 7.68 16.78
N GLY A 40 5.71 7.17 15.64
CA GLY A 40 5.39 5.75 15.47
C GLY A 40 6.63 4.88 15.59
N ARG A 41 7.74 5.31 14.97
CA ARG A 41 9.03 4.63 15.08
C ARG A 41 9.54 4.62 16.53
N LEU A 42 9.57 5.78 17.20
CA LEU A 42 10.03 5.89 18.58
C LEU A 42 9.23 5.02 19.57
N PHE A 43 7.93 4.82 19.29
CA PHE A 43 7.08 3.92 20.07
C PHE A 43 7.39 2.44 19.84
N LEU A 44 7.72 2.06 18.59
CA LEU A 44 7.95 0.66 18.22
C LEU A 44 9.37 0.18 18.53
N GLU A 45 10.38 1.04 18.48
CA GLU A 45 11.79 0.67 18.69
C GLU A 45 12.05 -0.09 20.00
N PRO A 46 11.47 0.30 21.16
CA PRO A 46 11.64 -0.46 22.40
C PRO A 46 10.98 -1.85 22.37
N ILE A 47 9.89 -2.01 21.62
CA ILE A 47 9.07 -3.23 21.57
C ILE A 47 9.63 -4.22 20.53
N PHE A 48 10.04 -3.70 19.37
CA PHE A 48 10.51 -4.46 18.21
C PHE A 48 11.93 -4.05 17.85
N SER A 49 12.84 -4.11 18.81
CA SER A 49 14.21 -3.58 18.68
C SER A 49 15.02 -4.10 17.48
N LYS A 50 14.67 -5.28 16.94
CA LYS A 50 15.33 -5.87 15.76
C LYS A 50 14.61 -5.61 14.44
N THR A 51 13.32 -5.27 14.48
CA THR A 51 12.46 -5.20 13.29
C THR A 51 11.40 -4.08 13.38
N PRO A 52 11.75 -2.84 13.77
CA PRO A 52 10.75 -1.80 13.96
C PRO A 52 10.06 -1.42 12.64
N GLN A 53 10.76 -1.45 11.51
CA GLN A 53 10.20 -1.15 10.19
C GLN A 53 9.18 -2.20 9.75
N LEU A 54 9.44 -3.47 10.05
CA LEU A 54 8.49 -4.54 9.75
C LEU A 54 7.21 -4.39 10.59
N ALA A 55 7.35 -3.97 11.85
CA ALA A 55 6.21 -3.66 12.70
C ALA A 55 5.43 -2.44 12.19
N GLN A 56 6.10 -1.40 11.71
CA GLN A 56 5.45 -0.25 11.05
C GLN A 56 4.66 -0.69 9.81
N TYR A 57 5.30 -1.48 8.94
CA TYR A 57 4.68 -2.00 7.72
C TYR A 57 3.43 -2.84 8.02
N HIS A 58 3.53 -3.84 8.89
CA HIS A 58 2.38 -4.68 9.23
C HIS A 58 1.29 -3.90 9.97
N GLY A 59 1.67 -2.97 10.85
CA GLY A 59 0.72 -2.12 11.56
C GLY A 59 -0.17 -1.30 10.62
N VAL A 60 0.44 -0.66 9.61
CA VAL A 60 -0.33 0.13 8.64
C VAL A 60 -1.11 -0.75 7.65
N VAL A 61 -0.54 -1.89 7.24
CA VAL A 61 -1.22 -2.83 6.33
C VAL A 61 -2.48 -3.34 7.00
N GLU A 62 -2.42 -3.68 8.28
CA GLU A 62 -3.58 -4.11 9.06
C GLU A 62 -4.63 -3.00 9.22
N ALA A 63 -4.20 -1.75 9.45
CA ALA A 63 -5.12 -0.61 9.53
C ALA A 63 -5.84 -0.36 8.20
N ALA A 64 -5.09 -0.38 7.09
CA ALA A 64 -5.64 -0.26 5.74
C ALA A 64 -6.56 -1.45 5.42
N ARG A 65 -6.16 -2.67 5.74
CA ARG A 65 -6.95 -3.89 5.51
C ARG A 65 -8.31 -3.81 6.17
N ARG A 66 -8.39 -3.41 7.44
CA ARG A 66 -9.66 -3.26 8.17
C ARG A 66 -10.62 -2.30 7.45
N LEU A 67 -10.13 -1.12 7.06
CA LEU A 67 -10.94 -0.15 6.32
C LEU A 67 -11.45 -0.73 5.00
N HIS A 68 -10.61 -1.46 4.26
CA HIS A 68 -11.03 -2.05 2.98
C HIS A 68 -12.04 -3.18 3.18
N ASP A 69 -11.83 -4.04 4.17
CA ASP A 69 -12.74 -5.15 4.50
C ASP A 69 -14.13 -4.68 4.91
N GLU A 70 -14.26 -3.48 5.48
CA GLU A 70 -15.55 -2.88 5.83
C GLU A 70 -16.36 -2.44 4.59
N HIS A 71 -15.69 -2.20 3.47
CA HIS A 71 -16.30 -1.66 2.25
C HIS A 71 -16.38 -2.68 1.10
N LEU A 72 -15.68 -3.81 1.22
CA LEU A 72 -15.57 -4.82 0.18
C LEU A 72 -16.24 -6.14 0.58
N SER A 73 -16.70 -6.88 -0.41
CA SER A 73 -17.30 -8.19 -0.19
C SER A 73 -16.26 -9.24 0.18
N VAL A 74 -16.66 -10.18 1.04
CA VAL A 74 -15.87 -11.37 1.37
C VAL A 74 -15.50 -12.14 0.10
N GLY A 75 -14.25 -12.61 0.01
CA GLY A 75 -13.75 -13.37 -1.14
C GLY A 75 -13.19 -12.51 -2.27
N THR A 76 -13.11 -11.19 -2.09
CA THR A 76 -12.35 -10.31 -2.99
C THR A 76 -10.95 -10.05 -2.44
N TYR A 77 -10.02 -9.74 -3.34
CA TYR A 77 -8.66 -9.32 -3.00
C TYR A 77 -8.51 -7.81 -3.18
N HIS A 78 -7.62 -7.20 -2.43
CA HIS A 78 -7.25 -5.79 -2.60
C HIS A 78 -5.79 -5.60 -2.21
N LEU A 79 -5.26 -4.39 -2.43
CA LEU A 79 -3.83 -4.10 -2.23
C LEU A 79 -3.30 -4.44 -0.83
N PHE A 80 -4.16 -4.57 0.18
CA PHE A 80 -3.82 -4.87 1.58
C PHE A 80 -4.33 -6.25 2.06
N ARG A 81 -4.80 -7.09 1.13
CA ARG A 81 -5.21 -8.47 1.33
C ARG A 81 -5.04 -9.20 -0.01
N LEU A 82 -3.83 -9.64 -0.29
CA LEU A 82 -3.47 -10.44 -1.46
C LEU A 82 -3.52 -11.95 -1.11
N PRO A 83 -3.38 -12.85 -2.10
CA PRO A 83 -3.16 -14.27 -1.85
C PRO A 83 -1.95 -14.48 -0.93
N GLU A 84 -2.03 -15.49 -0.08
CA GLU A 84 -1.04 -15.78 0.96
C GLU A 84 0.39 -15.84 0.42
N GLU A 85 0.60 -16.45 -0.75
CA GLU A 85 1.91 -16.54 -1.41
C GLU A 85 2.49 -15.14 -1.68
N LEU A 86 1.69 -14.21 -2.19
CA LEU A 86 2.14 -12.84 -2.45
C LEU A 86 2.38 -12.07 -1.14
N GLU A 87 1.59 -12.31 -0.10
CA GLU A 87 1.81 -11.68 1.21
C GLU A 87 3.12 -12.13 1.85
N GLN A 88 3.46 -13.42 1.74
CA GLN A 88 4.73 -13.97 2.21
C GLN A 88 5.92 -13.38 1.45
N ASP A 89 5.83 -13.27 0.13
CA ASP A 89 6.91 -12.68 -0.67
C ASP A 89 7.09 -11.18 -0.37
N LEU A 90 5.99 -10.43 -0.22
CA LEU A 90 6.05 -9.01 0.17
C LEU A 90 6.67 -8.84 1.56
N HIS A 91 6.38 -9.73 2.49
CA HIS A 91 7.02 -9.76 3.81
C HIS A 91 8.55 -9.95 3.69
N LEU A 92 9.00 -10.91 2.89
CA LEU A 92 10.43 -11.18 2.69
C LEU A 92 11.15 -9.97 2.05
N LEU A 93 10.51 -9.30 1.09
CA LEU A 93 11.04 -8.07 0.48
C LEU A 93 11.21 -6.94 1.50
N VAL A 94 10.21 -6.71 2.36
CA VAL A 94 10.28 -5.68 3.41
C VAL A 94 11.35 -6.05 4.45
N GLN A 95 11.45 -7.33 4.82
CA GLN A 95 12.46 -7.80 5.76
C GLN A 95 13.89 -7.62 5.20
N GLY A 96 14.09 -7.88 3.90
CA GLY A 96 15.39 -7.74 3.24
C GLY A 96 15.81 -6.30 2.89
N GLY A 97 14.85 -5.38 2.73
CA GLY A 97 15.09 -3.99 2.28
C GLY A 97 14.73 -2.90 3.30
N ALA A 98 14.76 -3.23 4.60
CA ALA A 98 14.02 -2.51 5.64
C ALA A 98 14.22 -0.97 5.72
N GLU A 99 15.43 -0.45 5.49
CA GLU A 99 15.65 1.00 5.51
C GLU A 99 15.33 1.69 4.18
N GLU A 100 15.75 1.10 3.05
CA GLU A 100 15.53 1.67 1.71
C GLU A 100 14.05 1.72 1.34
N LEU A 101 13.25 0.81 1.90
CA LEU A 101 11.80 0.72 1.66
C LEU A 101 10.97 1.48 2.71
N SER A 102 11.60 2.21 3.63
CA SER A 102 10.89 3.02 4.61
C SER A 102 10.17 4.19 3.94
N PRO A 103 8.86 4.41 4.17
CA PRO A 103 8.14 5.56 3.61
C PRO A 103 8.70 6.92 4.01
N ALA A 104 9.31 7.01 5.20
CA ALA A 104 10.00 8.23 5.63
C ALA A 104 11.21 8.56 4.74
N VAL A 105 11.89 7.53 4.21
CA VAL A 105 13.00 7.67 3.25
C VAL A 105 12.47 7.88 1.83
N LEU A 106 11.46 7.10 1.42
CA LEU A 106 10.97 7.07 0.05
C LEU A 106 10.19 8.31 -0.37
N PHE A 107 9.35 8.85 0.51
CA PHE A 107 8.36 9.84 0.11
C PHE A 107 8.55 11.21 0.74
N ARG A 108 9.20 11.30 1.91
CA ARG A 108 9.43 12.55 2.68
C ARG A 108 8.16 13.27 3.14
N ASP A 109 7.23 13.59 2.25
CA ASP A 109 6.00 14.34 2.49
C ASP A 109 4.80 13.88 1.64
N LYS A 110 3.62 14.40 1.99
CA LYS A 110 2.33 14.11 1.35
C LYS A 110 2.34 14.35 -0.16
N GLN A 111 2.93 15.46 -0.60
CA GLN A 111 2.87 15.91 -1.98
C GLN A 111 3.72 15.01 -2.87
N THR A 112 4.96 14.74 -2.44
CA THR A 112 5.90 13.85 -3.13
C THR A 112 5.33 12.43 -3.23
N ALA A 113 4.68 11.93 -2.18
CA ALA A 113 3.99 10.64 -2.23
C ALA A 113 2.85 10.63 -3.26
N LEU A 114 2.02 11.67 -3.29
CA LEU A 114 0.90 11.76 -4.23
C LEU A 114 1.37 11.86 -5.68
N GLU A 115 2.43 12.63 -5.94
CA GLU A 115 3.07 12.73 -7.26
C GLU A 115 3.62 11.37 -7.69
N ALA A 116 4.35 10.68 -6.82
CA ALA A 116 4.88 9.35 -7.11
C ALA A 116 3.79 8.30 -7.39
N LEU A 117 2.63 8.39 -6.71
CA LEU A 117 1.47 7.55 -6.98
C LEU A 117 0.82 7.90 -8.32
N THR A 118 0.75 9.19 -8.66
CA THR A 118 0.23 9.66 -9.95
C THR A 118 1.11 9.21 -11.10
N ASP A 119 2.43 9.27 -10.94
CA ASP A 119 3.40 8.75 -11.93
C ASP A 119 3.25 7.24 -12.14
N LYS A 120 2.92 6.50 -11.07
CA LYS A 120 2.63 5.06 -11.14
C LYS A 120 1.34 4.76 -11.90
N ALA A 121 0.33 5.63 -11.81
CA ALA A 121 -0.89 5.54 -12.61
C ALA A 121 -0.61 5.77 -14.11
N GLY A 122 0.34 6.65 -14.44
CA GLY A 122 0.68 6.98 -15.82
C GLY A 122 -0.53 7.57 -16.55
N SER A 123 -0.90 7.00 -17.70
CA SER A 123 -2.06 7.44 -18.49
C SER A 123 -3.37 6.72 -18.15
N ALA A 124 -3.37 5.82 -17.16
CA ALA A 124 -4.58 5.13 -16.73
C ALA A 124 -5.63 6.15 -16.23
N LYS A 125 -6.90 5.88 -16.53
CA LYS A 125 -8.03 6.77 -16.19
C LYS A 125 -9.11 6.06 -15.38
N LYS A 126 -8.76 4.95 -14.73
CA LYS A 126 -9.71 4.19 -13.92
C LYS A 126 -9.95 4.94 -12.61
N GLY A 127 -11.21 5.08 -12.24
CA GLY A 127 -11.64 5.86 -11.09
C GLY A 127 -13.07 5.52 -10.71
N GLY A 128 -13.50 6.04 -9.56
CA GLY A 128 -14.82 5.79 -8.98
C GLY A 128 -14.79 6.10 -7.48
N VAL A 129 -15.95 6.22 -6.86
CA VAL A 129 -16.09 6.37 -5.40
C VAL A 129 -16.62 5.06 -4.83
N GLY A 130 -16.08 4.63 -3.69
CA GLY A 130 -16.39 3.34 -3.08
C GLY A 130 -15.68 2.17 -3.79
N PRO A 131 -16.26 0.96 -3.80
CA PRO A 131 -15.67 -0.22 -4.44
C PRO A 131 -15.47 -0.04 -5.95
N VAL A 132 -14.26 -0.34 -6.45
CA VAL A 132 -13.93 -0.26 -7.88
C VAL A 132 -13.35 -1.59 -8.36
N ALA A 133 -14.06 -2.26 -9.26
CA ALA A 133 -13.62 -3.53 -9.84
C ALA A 133 -12.43 -3.31 -10.79
N ILE A 134 -11.30 -3.96 -10.51
CA ILE A 134 -10.09 -3.84 -11.33
C ILE A 134 -9.95 -4.98 -12.33
N GLY A 135 -9.92 -6.21 -11.86
CA GLY A 135 -9.61 -7.40 -12.67
C GLY A 135 -9.38 -8.63 -11.79
N ASN A 136 -8.48 -9.53 -12.21
CA ASN A 136 -8.13 -10.75 -11.46
C ASN A 136 -6.82 -10.56 -10.68
N VAL A 137 -6.71 -11.16 -9.49
CA VAL A 137 -5.52 -11.04 -8.65
C VAL A 137 -4.30 -11.77 -9.22
N GLY A 138 -4.49 -12.81 -10.04
CA GLY A 138 -3.42 -13.49 -10.77
C GLY A 138 -2.66 -12.56 -11.72
N ASP A 139 -3.31 -11.50 -12.21
CA ASP A 139 -2.76 -10.51 -13.15
C ASP A 139 -2.47 -9.16 -12.46
N ILE A 140 -2.25 -9.15 -11.14
CA ILE A 140 -2.09 -7.91 -10.36
C ILE A 140 -1.04 -6.95 -10.92
N SER A 141 0.07 -7.48 -11.46
CA SER A 141 1.13 -6.69 -12.08
C SER A 141 0.63 -5.85 -13.27
N ASP A 142 -0.25 -6.41 -14.08
CA ASP A 142 -0.84 -5.74 -15.25
C ASP A 142 -1.87 -4.70 -14.83
N HIS A 143 -2.53 -4.94 -13.69
CA HIS A 143 -3.54 -4.06 -13.12
C HIS A 143 -2.98 -2.94 -12.23
N LEU A 144 -1.67 -2.89 -11.99
CA LEU A 144 -1.09 -1.98 -11.01
C LEU A 144 -1.29 -0.50 -11.36
N LYS A 145 -1.24 -0.14 -12.66
CA LYS A 145 -1.50 1.23 -13.11
C LYS A 145 -2.94 1.66 -12.85
N ASP A 146 -3.89 0.74 -13.04
CA ASP A 146 -5.30 0.96 -12.77
C ASP A 146 -5.56 1.12 -11.27
N ILE A 147 -4.95 0.28 -10.43
CA ILE A 147 -5.00 0.41 -8.96
C ILE A 147 -4.46 1.77 -8.52
N ALA A 148 -3.27 2.15 -9.02
CA ALA A 148 -2.64 3.43 -8.72
C ALA A 148 -3.51 4.61 -9.18
N SER A 149 -4.13 4.52 -10.38
CA SER A 149 -5.05 5.53 -10.92
C SER A 149 -6.24 5.76 -10.00
N VAL A 150 -6.87 4.70 -9.50
CA VAL A 150 -8.03 4.84 -8.61
C VAL A 150 -7.62 5.50 -7.30
N TYR A 151 -6.53 5.08 -6.65
CA TYR A 151 -6.07 5.71 -5.41
C TYR A 151 -5.61 7.16 -5.62
N ALA A 152 -4.87 7.46 -6.69
CA ALA A 152 -4.44 8.82 -7.00
C ALA A 152 -5.64 9.76 -7.17
N GLY A 153 -6.67 9.32 -7.91
CA GLY A 153 -7.91 10.06 -8.06
C GLY A 153 -8.67 10.22 -6.74
N ALA A 154 -8.73 9.17 -5.93
CA ALA A 154 -9.39 9.16 -4.63
C ALA A 154 -8.76 10.17 -3.65
N PHE A 155 -7.44 10.12 -3.49
CA PHE A 155 -6.70 11.07 -2.66
C PHE A 155 -6.83 12.51 -3.19
N SER A 156 -6.67 12.72 -4.49
CA SER A 156 -6.76 14.07 -5.09
C SER A 156 -8.15 14.70 -4.95
N SER A 157 -9.21 13.88 -4.93
CA SER A 157 -10.59 14.33 -4.76
C SER A 157 -11.10 14.27 -3.31
N ASN A 158 -10.25 13.82 -2.38
CA ASN A 158 -10.62 13.56 -0.99
C ASN A 158 -11.87 12.65 -0.85
N ALA A 159 -11.99 11.68 -1.75
CA ALA A 159 -13.02 10.65 -1.74
C ALA A 159 -12.39 9.29 -1.41
N GLN A 160 -13.14 8.39 -0.79
CA GLN A 160 -12.66 7.04 -0.53
C GLN A 160 -13.04 6.10 -1.67
N SER A 161 -12.04 5.36 -2.15
CA SER A 161 -12.20 4.38 -3.22
C SER A 161 -11.39 3.14 -2.88
N PHE A 162 -11.96 1.97 -3.17
CA PHE A 162 -11.43 0.68 -2.77
C PHE A 162 -11.29 -0.23 -4.00
N PRO A 163 -10.16 -0.15 -4.72
CA PRO A 163 -9.85 -1.06 -5.81
C PRO A 163 -9.83 -2.51 -5.32
N TYR A 164 -10.58 -3.38 -6.00
CA TYR A 164 -10.61 -4.80 -5.67
C TYR A 164 -10.42 -5.67 -6.90
N LEU A 165 -9.95 -6.88 -6.67
CA LEU A 165 -9.71 -7.91 -7.68
C LEU A 165 -10.50 -9.18 -7.32
N ALA A 166 -10.95 -9.88 -8.35
CA ALA A 166 -11.47 -11.23 -8.22
C ALA A 166 -10.32 -12.23 -7.99
N GLY A 167 -10.64 -13.37 -7.37
CA GLY A 167 -9.72 -14.50 -7.22
C GLY A 167 -9.50 -15.30 -8.49
#